data_AF-A0A7Y1YQK4-F1
#
_entry.id   AF-A0A7Y1YQK4-F1
#
_cell.length_a   1.000
_cell.length_b   1.000
_cell.length_c   1.000
_cell.angle_alpha   90.00
_cell.angle_beta   90.00
_cell.angle_gamma   90.00
#
_symmetry.space_group_name_H-M   'P 1'
#
loop_
_entity.id
_entity.type
_entity.pdbx_description
1 polymer ?
#
loop_
_entity_poly.entity_id
_entity_poly.type
_entity_poly.pdbx_seq_one_letter_code
_entity_poly.pdbx_strand_id
1 'polypeptide(L)'
;LGFDVSVGFRDPKKVSKAINSKWDDLLLTISQKRIKNDKELKALTQKINQFAEGGKLLDTLDLKPGEREVIELLSKKLKVEKGASQLQGLAKKLTTLKSDVGKAIQTGIQAKLMAGIRYEYSRYHSSEEVLRATVTSSVIEEFHKDLILFRTDTLLAATATISKKDLHILQYWREDNFMRTRRWGISLGIGKFKSGGSDFQEIERKITHRSDRHKKVSYQGKGGYEGKGFMGAADRWWGLLDAEMTQFSREIEPRVSEFDFGFQMIYEHNEGRFRKSEKSKLFGLVDRAACWDIIPEEKIDEIGNELWRQLFEDLDKKKRNRQINFRFSLNVSPKAFQKLRLRIQTIIEKFPRQQMKQIAAAMAKVLPYVDAIDGRSNIGVRKRIYTPVWEAFLGRNENEFFPSLFNSTKVTEFVGKTRGILLELNQVDAADFEGRYMLHKGPVGTVGDIVEKNSIIGSQWQSFSDGLHTLTQAISTNSGRDYDELIQDIFISIKRIWSTSYGVWACGAYLLGLAGNDPVIMQHIDRQLEIEFLNDNNEVHTIFFQRQ
;
A
#
# COMPACT_ATOMS: atom_id res chain seq x y z
N LEU A 1 -15.68 12.13 -26.81
CA LEU A 1 -15.33 12.14 -25.37
C LEU A 1 -15.12 10.69 -25.00
N GLY A 2 -13.87 10.25 -24.84
CA GLY A 2 -13.59 8.88 -24.37
C GLY A 2 -13.85 8.81 -22.88
N PHE A 3 -14.80 7.98 -22.48
CA PHE A 3 -15.01 7.56 -21.11
C PHE A 3 -14.32 6.21 -20.95
N ASP A 4 -13.43 6.09 -19.97
CA ASP A 4 -12.61 4.89 -19.77
C ASP A 4 -12.84 4.35 -18.35
N VAL A 5 -13.12 3.05 -18.28
CA VAL A 5 -13.46 2.33 -17.06
C VAL A 5 -12.67 1.03 -17.04
N SER A 6 -11.81 0.88 -16.04
CA SER A 6 -11.14 -0.40 -15.72
C SER A 6 -11.53 -0.81 -14.31
N VAL A 7 -11.74 -2.12 -14.11
CA VAL A 7 -12.35 -2.66 -12.89
C VAL A 7 -11.59 -3.89 -12.38
N GLY A 8 -11.63 -4.24 -11.10
CA GLY A 8 -11.05 -5.46 -10.56
C GLY A 8 -11.44 -5.57 -9.09
N PHE A 9 -12.09 -6.66 -8.70
CA PHE A 9 -12.69 -6.77 -7.36
C PHE A 9 -12.69 -8.20 -6.83
N ARG A 10 -12.68 -8.30 -5.49
CA ARG A 10 -12.96 -9.55 -4.75
C ARG A 10 -14.39 -9.63 -4.17
N ASP A 11 -15.11 -8.51 -4.03
CA ASP A 11 -16.42 -8.47 -3.37
C ASP A 11 -17.42 -7.54 -4.10
N PRO A 12 -18.46 -8.09 -4.74
CA PRO A 12 -19.49 -7.33 -5.45
C PRO A 12 -20.27 -6.34 -4.58
N LYS A 13 -20.43 -6.58 -3.27
CA LYS A 13 -21.20 -5.69 -2.39
C LYS A 13 -20.46 -4.39 -2.08
N LYS A 14 -19.12 -4.39 -2.15
CA LYS A 14 -18.28 -3.19 -1.98
C LYS A 14 -18.24 -2.31 -3.24
N VAL A 15 -18.70 -2.83 -4.37
CA VAL A 15 -18.65 -2.14 -5.67
C VAL A 15 -19.53 -0.90 -5.66
N SER A 16 -20.77 -0.97 -5.20
CA SER A 16 -21.68 0.19 -5.13
C SER A 16 -21.09 1.35 -4.30
N LYS A 17 -20.50 1.04 -3.13
CA LYS A 17 -19.87 2.05 -2.27
C LYS A 17 -18.62 2.64 -2.92
N ALA A 18 -17.79 1.81 -3.56
CA ALA A 18 -16.60 2.27 -4.29
C ALA A 18 -16.94 3.11 -5.52
N ILE A 19 -18.02 2.76 -6.25
CA ILE A 19 -18.54 3.55 -7.38
C ILE A 19 -18.96 4.93 -6.90
N ASN A 20 -19.79 5.02 -5.86
CA ASN A 20 -20.26 6.30 -5.36
C ASN A 20 -19.09 7.15 -4.85
N SER A 21 -18.13 6.56 -4.13
CA SER A 21 -16.93 7.28 -3.70
C SER A 21 -16.07 7.79 -4.87
N LYS A 22 -15.88 7.00 -5.93
CA LYS A 22 -15.07 7.43 -7.09
C LYS A 22 -15.81 8.39 -8.01
N TRP A 23 -17.13 8.33 -8.03
CA TRP A 23 -17.98 9.34 -8.66
C TRP A 23 -17.89 10.67 -7.93
N ASP A 24 -17.98 10.66 -6.60
CA ASP A 24 -17.84 11.84 -5.75
C ASP A 24 -16.42 12.45 -5.93
N ASP A 25 -15.37 11.62 -5.92
CA ASP A 25 -13.99 12.03 -6.20
C ASP A 25 -13.87 12.70 -7.59
N LEU A 26 -14.49 12.13 -8.62
CA LEU A 26 -14.46 12.64 -9.98
C LEU A 26 -15.19 13.99 -10.11
N LEU A 27 -16.34 14.14 -9.46
CA LEU A 27 -17.08 15.40 -9.42
C LEU A 27 -16.35 16.49 -8.62
N LEU A 28 -15.77 16.14 -7.46
CA LEU A 28 -14.86 17.02 -6.71
C LEU A 28 -13.64 17.42 -7.55
N THR A 29 -13.16 16.47 -8.35
CA THR A 29 -12.05 16.69 -9.28
C THR A 29 -12.43 17.68 -10.39
N ILE A 30 -13.64 17.56 -10.97
CA ILE A 30 -14.13 18.48 -12.01
C ILE A 30 -14.42 19.88 -11.44
N SER A 31 -14.84 19.98 -10.17
CA SER A 31 -15.11 21.25 -9.51
C SER A 31 -13.85 22.05 -9.14
N GLN A 32 -12.65 21.51 -9.40
CA GLN A 32 -11.35 22.19 -9.23
C GLN A 32 -11.13 22.79 -7.82
N LYS A 33 -11.63 22.15 -6.76
CA LYS A 33 -11.60 22.66 -5.37
C LYS A 33 -12.32 24.01 -5.17
N ARG A 34 -13.18 24.46 -6.11
CA ARG A 34 -14.12 25.59 -5.88
C ARG A 34 -15.20 25.23 -4.87
N ILE A 35 -15.39 23.92 -4.68
CA ILE A 35 -16.13 23.29 -3.60
C ILE A 35 -15.11 22.68 -2.64
N LYS A 36 -15.24 22.98 -1.35
CA LYS A 36 -14.21 22.69 -0.34
C LYS A 36 -14.20 21.23 0.11
N ASN A 37 -15.35 20.55 0.01
CA ASN A 37 -15.50 19.19 0.49
C ASN A 37 -16.68 18.46 -0.17
N ASP A 38 -16.76 17.15 0.08
CA ASP A 38 -17.80 16.25 -0.43
C ASP A 38 -19.23 16.64 0.01
N LYS A 39 -19.36 17.28 1.19
CA LYS A 39 -20.66 17.75 1.70
C LYS A 39 -21.23 18.90 0.87
N GLU A 40 -20.41 19.89 0.55
CA GLU A 40 -20.79 21.00 -0.32
C GLU A 40 -21.11 20.51 -1.74
N LEU A 41 -20.40 19.49 -2.24
CA LEU A 41 -20.70 18.88 -3.53
C LEU A 41 -22.04 18.15 -3.53
N LYS A 42 -22.33 17.37 -2.47
CA LYS A 42 -23.61 16.67 -2.30
C LYS A 42 -24.77 17.64 -2.17
N ALA A 43 -24.60 18.71 -1.39
CA ALA A 43 -25.57 19.78 -1.26
C ALA A 43 -25.82 20.47 -2.62
N LEU A 44 -24.77 20.76 -3.39
CA LEU A 44 -24.91 21.34 -4.73
C LEU A 44 -25.62 20.37 -5.68
N THR A 45 -25.32 19.08 -5.63
CA THR A 45 -25.96 18.07 -6.48
C THR A 45 -27.44 17.91 -6.12
N GLN A 46 -27.78 17.94 -4.83
CA GLN A 46 -29.18 17.97 -4.37
C GLN A 46 -29.90 19.24 -4.84
N LYS A 47 -29.27 20.42 -4.70
CA LYS A 47 -29.81 21.68 -5.22
C LYS A 47 -30.06 21.60 -6.72
N ILE A 48 -29.10 21.10 -7.51
CA ILE A 48 -29.25 20.94 -8.97
C ILE A 48 -30.46 20.05 -9.29
N ASN A 49 -30.63 18.94 -8.59
CA ASN A 49 -31.77 18.03 -8.82
C ASN A 49 -33.11 18.66 -8.40
N GLN A 50 -33.18 19.29 -7.22
CA GLN A 50 -34.38 19.97 -6.73
C GLN A 50 -34.79 21.13 -7.65
N PHE A 51 -33.82 21.93 -8.13
CA PHE A 51 -34.11 23.05 -9.02
C PHE A 51 -34.43 22.61 -10.45
N ALA A 52 -33.90 21.46 -10.90
CA ALA A 52 -34.30 20.83 -12.15
C ALA A 52 -35.78 20.42 -12.13
N GLU A 53 -36.28 19.87 -11.02
CA GLU A 53 -37.70 19.51 -10.87
C GLU A 53 -38.63 20.74 -10.86
N GLY A 54 -38.16 21.89 -10.35
CA GLY A 54 -38.92 23.14 -10.29
C GLY A 54 -38.83 24.05 -11.53
N GLY A 55 -38.06 23.69 -12.57
CA GLY A 55 -37.98 24.44 -13.83
C GLY A 55 -37.39 25.85 -13.74
N LYS A 56 -36.62 26.16 -12.70
CA LYS A 56 -36.08 27.52 -12.46
C LYS A 56 -34.83 27.81 -13.31
N LEU A 57 -34.72 29.05 -13.79
CA LEU A 57 -33.54 29.58 -14.49
C LEU A 57 -32.34 29.68 -13.53
N LEU A 58 -31.13 29.35 -14.01
CA LEU A 58 -29.90 29.42 -13.21
C LEU A 58 -29.68 30.80 -12.57
N ASP A 59 -30.06 31.86 -13.28
CA ASP A 59 -29.87 33.26 -12.86
C ASP A 59 -30.89 33.70 -11.79
N THR A 60 -31.91 32.88 -11.54
CA THR A 60 -32.98 33.14 -10.54
C THR A 60 -32.75 32.42 -9.22
N LEU A 61 -31.63 31.69 -9.09
CA LEU A 61 -31.29 30.89 -7.92
C LEU A 61 -30.27 31.61 -7.04
N ASP A 62 -30.50 31.55 -5.74
CA ASP A 62 -29.53 32.01 -4.74
C ASP A 62 -28.39 30.98 -4.61
N LEU A 63 -27.41 31.11 -5.50
CA LEU A 63 -26.21 30.28 -5.57
C LEU A 63 -24.99 31.09 -5.14
N LYS A 64 -24.12 30.48 -4.33
CA LYS A 64 -22.84 31.09 -4.01
C LYS A 64 -21.99 31.21 -5.30
N PRO A 65 -21.11 32.23 -5.41
CA PRO A 65 -20.26 32.42 -6.59
C PRO A 65 -19.53 31.15 -7.04
N GLY A 66 -18.96 30.38 -6.09
CA GLY A 66 -18.28 29.11 -6.39
C GLY A 66 -19.21 27.99 -6.86
N GLU A 67 -20.47 27.95 -6.42
CA GLU A 67 -21.47 26.96 -6.86
C GLU A 67 -21.86 27.19 -8.33
N ARG A 68 -22.07 28.46 -8.71
CA ARG A 68 -22.43 28.86 -10.08
C ARG A 68 -21.32 28.52 -11.07
N GLU A 69 -20.07 28.82 -10.73
CA GLU A 69 -18.91 28.49 -11.56
C GLU A 69 -18.74 26.98 -11.76
N VAL A 70 -19.05 26.18 -10.74
CA VAL A 70 -19.03 24.72 -10.86
C VAL A 70 -20.14 24.22 -11.77
N ILE A 71 -21.36 24.77 -11.67
CA ILE A 71 -22.46 24.44 -12.59
C ILE A 71 -22.09 24.79 -14.03
N GLU A 72 -21.47 25.94 -14.27
CA GLU A 72 -21.01 26.33 -15.61
C GLU A 72 -19.88 25.43 -16.13
N LEU A 73 -18.91 25.08 -15.29
CA LEU A 73 -17.84 24.14 -15.63
C LEU A 73 -18.39 22.76 -15.99
N LEU A 74 -19.32 22.23 -15.20
CA LEU A 74 -19.98 20.95 -15.45
C LEU A 74 -20.81 21.01 -16.73
N SER A 75 -21.60 22.07 -16.92
CA SER A 75 -22.42 22.28 -18.13
C SER A 75 -21.55 22.32 -19.38
N LYS A 76 -20.46 23.10 -19.36
CA LYS A 76 -19.50 23.18 -20.46
C LYS A 76 -18.85 21.82 -20.75
N LYS A 77 -18.47 21.07 -19.73
CA LYS A 77 -17.80 19.76 -19.87
C LYS A 77 -18.74 18.67 -20.38
N LEU A 78 -19.99 18.67 -19.90
CA LEU A 78 -21.03 17.74 -20.31
C LEU A 78 -21.77 18.20 -21.58
N LYS A 79 -21.37 19.34 -22.17
CA LYS A 79 -22.02 19.95 -23.35
C LYS A 79 -23.52 20.16 -23.15
N VAL A 80 -23.90 20.73 -22.02
CA VAL A 80 -25.27 21.20 -21.75
C VAL A 80 -25.34 22.64 -22.25
N GLU A 81 -26.32 22.93 -23.10
CA GLU A 81 -26.54 24.27 -23.63
C GLU A 81 -26.99 25.24 -22.52
N LYS A 82 -26.60 26.50 -22.66
CA LYS A 82 -27.03 27.57 -21.74
C LYS A 82 -28.49 27.93 -22.04
N GLY A 83 -29.31 28.08 -21.01
CA GLY A 83 -30.71 28.48 -21.16
C GLY A 83 -31.61 28.02 -20.02
N ALA A 84 -32.92 28.21 -20.18
CA ALA A 84 -33.94 27.87 -19.18
C ALA A 84 -33.93 26.40 -18.73
N SER A 85 -33.52 25.49 -19.62
CA SER A 85 -33.42 24.06 -19.35
C SER A 85 -32.02 23.60 -18.93
N GLN A 86 -31.06 24.50 -18.70
CA GLN A 86 -29.66 24.14 -18.41
C GLN A 86 -29.54 23.23 -17.18
N LEU A 87 -30.28 23.52 -16.10
CA LEU A 87 -30.23 22.70 -14.88
C LEU A 87 -30.89 21.33 -15.06
N GLN A 88 -32.01 21.28 -15.79
CA GLN A 88 -32.66 20.01 -16.16
C GLN A 88 -31.76 19.16 -17.07
N GLY A 89 -31.14 19.78 -18.07
CA GLY A 89 -30.18 19.12 -18.95
C GLY A 89 -28.95 18.62 -18.20
N LEU A 90 -28.47 19.38 -17.21
CA LEU A 90 -27.35 18.99 -16.37
C LEU A 90 -27.71 17.85 -15.40
N ALA A 91 -28.83 17.94 -14.70
CA ALA A 91 -29.33 16.89 -13.80
C ALA A 91 -29.56 15.59 -14.56
N LYS A 92 -30.19 15.67 -15.74
CA LYS A 92 -30.41 14.52 -16.62
C LYS A 92 -29.09 13.93 -17.09
N LYS A 93 -28.14 14.74 -17.58
CA LYS A 93 -26.82 14.23 -18.01
C LYS A 93 -26.00 13.64 -16.86
N LEU A 94 -26.05 14.22 -15.65
CA LEU A 94 -25.37 13.66 -14.48
C LEU A 94 -25.98 12.32 -14.06
N THR A 95 -27.30 12.20 -14.09
CA THR A 95 -28.03 10.96 -13.76
C THR A 95 -27.78 9.88 -14.81
N THR A 96 -27.88 10.22 -16.09
CA THR A 96 -27.53 9.34 -17.22
C THR A 96 -26.08 8.91 -17.12
N LEU A 97 -25.15 9.83 -16.91
CA LEU A 97 -23.72 9.50 -16.78
C LEU A 97 -23.46 8.58 -15.58
N LYS A 98 -24.09 8.82 -14.42
CA LYS A 98 -24.00 7.93 -13.26
C LYS A 98 -24.54 6.53 -13.56
N SER A 99 -25.67 6.44 -14.28
CA SER A 99 -26.25 5.18 -14.73
C SER A 99 -25.33 4.45 -15.73
N ASP A 100 -24.80 5.18 -16.71
CA ASP A 100 -23.90 4.66 -17.74
C ASP A 100 -22.56 4.21 -17.14
N VAL A 101 -22.03 4.93 -16.14
CA VAL A 101 -20.88 4.49 -15.33
C VAL A 101 -21.21 3.19 -14.62
N GLY A 102 -22.37 3.10 -13.96
CA GLY A 102 -22.82 1.89 -13.29
C GLY A 102 -22.92 0.69 -14.24
N LYS A 103 -23.51 0.90 -15.43
CA LYS A 103 -23.63 -0.12 -16.49
C LYS A 103 -22.28 -0.49 -17.07
N ALA A 104 -21.43 0.48 -17.43
CA ALA A 104 -20.09 0.22 -17.96
C ALA A 104 -19.21 -0.51 -16.96
N ILE A 105 -19.35 -0.22 -15.66
CA ILE A 105 -18.68 -0.98 -14.60
C ILE A 105 -19.28 -2.38 -14.50
N GLN A 106 -20.60 -2.57 -14.53
CA GLN A 106 -21.21 -3.90 -14.51
C GLN A 106 -20.80 -4.74 -15.71
N THR A 107 -20.80 -4.16 -16.92
CA THR A 107 -20.30 -4.78 -18.15
C THR A 107 -18.79 -5.04 -18.06
N GLY A 108 -18.00 -4.11 -17.49
CA GLY A 108 -16.58 -4.29 -17.24
C GLY A 108 -16.27 -5.39 -16.21
N ILE A 109 -17.10 -5.52 -15.16
CA ILE A 109 -17.06 -6.61 -14.19
C ILE A 109 -17.39 -7.91 -14.88
N GLN A 110 -18.47 -7.98 -15.67
CA GLN A 110 -18.85 -9.19 -16.40
C GLN A 110 -17.77 -9.58 -17.41
N ALA A 111 -17.28 -8.63 -18.20
CA ALA A 111 -16.20 -8.84 -19.17
C ALA A 111 -14.89 -9.24 -18.48
N LYS A 112 -14.57 -8.72 -17.30
CA LYS A 112 -13.41 -9.18 -16.49
C LYS A 112 -13.68 -10.38 -15.61
N LEU A 113 -14.92 -10.78 -15.35
CA LEU A 113 -15.21 -12.09 -14.78
C LEU A 113 -14.96 -13.14 -15.86
N MET A 114 -15.47 -12.87 -17.07
CA MET A 114 -15.26 -13.70 -18.25
C MET A 114 -13.80 -13.72 -18.71
N ALA A 115 -13.12 -12.57 -18.71
CA ALA A 115 -11.69 -12.45 -19.00
C ALA A 115 -10.83 -12.82 -17.79
N GLY A 116 -11.30 -12.76 -16.56
CA GLY A 116 -10.60 -13.20 -15.36
C GLY A 116 -10.56 -14.73 -15.26
N ILE A 117 -11.60 -15.38 -15.79
CA ILE A 117 -11.58 -16.82 -16.11
C ILE A 117 -10.55 -17.12 -17.22
N ARG A 118 -10.17 -16.15 -18.07
CA ARG A 118 -9.30 -16.34 -19.26
C ARG A 118 -7.91 -15.67 -19.25
N TYR A 119 -7.61 -14.73 -18.36
CA TYR A 119 -6.49 -13.76 -18.52
C TYR A 119 -5.93 -13.19 -17.20
N GLU A 120 -6.50 -13.46 -16.01
CA GLU A 120 -5.94 -13.01 -14.70
C GLU A 120 -4.69 -13.81 -14.25
N TYR A 121 -4.03 -14.45 -15.21
CA TYR A 121 -2.84 -15.28 -15.03
C TYR A 121 -1.76 -14.84 -16.01
N SER A 122 -1.12 -13.68 -15.79
CA SER A 122 0.27 -13.53 -16.25
C SER A 122 1.14 -14.37 -15.30
N ARG A 123 0.99 -15.69 -15.39
CA ARG A 123 1.95 -16.65 -14.86
C ARG A 123 3.03 -16.73 -15.91
N TYR A 124 4.15 -16.10 -15.62
CA TYR A 124 5.34 -16.26 -16.43
C TYR A 124 6.15 -17.39 -15.81
N HIS A 125 6.37 -18.45 -16.58
CA HIS A 125 7.30 -19.51 -16.22
C HIS A 125 8.35 -19.56 -17.32
N SER A 126 9.61 -19.41 -16.94
CA SER A 126 10.75 -19.62 -17.83
C SER A 126 11.71 -20.60 -17.19
N SER A 127 12.33 -21.42 -18.01
CA SER A 127 13.40 -22.31 -17.59
C SER A 127 14.60 -22.03 -18.49
N GLU A 128 15.76 -21.80 -17.88
CA GLU A 128 17.04 -21.70 -18.58
C GLU A 128 17.91 -22.87 -18.15
N GLU A 129 18.57 -23.50 -19.09
CA GLU A 129 19.33 -24.71 -18.82
C GLU A 129 20.64 -24.73 -19.60
N VAL A 130 21.73 -25.01 -18.89
CA VAL A 130 23.08 -25.13 -19.43
C VAL A 130 23.67 -26.44 -18.95
N LEU A 131 23.98 -27.31 -19.91
CA LEU A 131 24.66 -28.58 -19.68
C LEU A 131 25.99 -28.60 -20.45
N ARG A 132 27.07 -28.91 -19.74
CA ARG A 132 28.38 -29.25 -20.31
C ARG A 132 28.78 -30.63 -19.82
N ALA A 133 28.97 -31.56 -20.74
CA ALA A 133 29.34 -32.94 -20.43
C ALA A 133 30.38 -33.48 -21.42
N THR A 134 31.19 -34.42 -20.96
CA THR A 134 31.97 -35.32 -21.79
C THR A 134 31.19 -36.62 -21.90
N VAL A 135 30.95 -37.07 -23.13
CA VAL A 135 30.17 -38.28 -23.43
C VAL A 135 30.85 -39.09 -24.52
N THR A 136 30.80 -40.41 -24.41
CA THR A 136 31.21 -41.30 -25.50
C THR A 136 30.14 -41.36 -26.58
N SER A 137 30.52 -41.78 -27.80
CA SER A 137 29.60 -41.88 -28.92
C SER A 137 28.40 -42.79 -28.63
N SER A 138 28.60 -43.88 -27.88
CA SER A 138 27.52 -44.80 -27.49
C SER A 138 26.48 -44.12 -26.60
N VAL A 139 26.91 -43.27 -25.65
CA VAL A 139 26.01 -42.51 -24.79
C VAL A 139 25.27 -41.43 -25.59
N ILE A 140 25.93 -40.78 -26.56
CA ILE A 140 25.26 -39.84 -27.47
C ILE A 140 24.16 -40.55 -28.26
N GLU A 141 24.42 -41.73 -28.80
CA GLU A 141 23.44 -42.50 -29.57
C GLU A 141 22.24 -42.92 -28.71
N GLU A 142 22.50 -43.38 -27.49
CA GLU A 142 21.47 -43.77 -26.52
C GLU A 142 20.55 -42.59 -26.14
N PHE A 143 21.13 -41.41 -25.86
CA PHE A 143 20.39 -40.22 -25.41
C PHE A 143 20.15 -39.18 -26.52
N HIS A 144 20.39 -39.53 -27.79
CA HIS A 144 20.38 -38.59 -28.93
C HIS A 144 19.10 -37.75 -29.00
N LYS A 145 17.96 -38.43 -28.86
CA LYS A 145 16.64 -37.81 -28.92
C LYS A 145 16.43 -36.80 -27.79
N ASP A 146 16.86 -37.12 -26.59
CA ASP A 146 16.69 -36.25 -25.44
C ASP A 146 17.61 -35.02 -25.53
N LEU A 147 18.85 -35.21 -25.99
CA LEU A 147 19.79 -34.12 -26.22
C LEU A 147 19.32 -33.12 -27.29
N ILE A 148 18.75 -33.59 -28.41
CA ILE A 148 18.17 -32.73 -29.45
C ILE A 148 16.95 -31.97 -28.91
N LEU A 149 16.16 -32.59 -28.03
CA LEU A 149 14.98 -31.97 -27.42
C LEU A 149 15.31 -31.14 -26.17
N PHE A 150 16.60 -30.96 -25.85
CA PHE A 150 17.06 -30.27 -24.64
C PHE A 150 16.43 -30.82 -23.36
N ARG A 151 16.29 -32.15 -23.26
CA ARG A 151 15.81 -32.87 -22.08
C ARG A 151 17.01 -33.46 -21.34
N THR A 152 17.61 -32.69 -20.45
CA THR A 152 18.83 -33.15 -19.75
C THR A 152 18.53 -34.11 -18.59
N ASP A 153 17.29 -34.15 -18.09
CA ASP A 153 16.90 -34.89 -16.89
C ASP A 153 17.22 -36.40 -17.00
N THR A 154 17.04 -36.97 -18.18
CA THR A 154 17.35 -38.38 -18.46
C THR A 154 18.85 -38.64 -18.45
N LEU A 155 19.63 -37.76 -19.09
CA LEU A 155 21.09 -37.84 -19.08
C LEU A 155 21.66 -37.65 -17.68
N LEU A 156 21.11 -36.73 -16.88
CA LEU A 156 21.48 -36.53 -15.49
C LEU A 156 21.18 -37.76 -14.64
N ALA A 157 20.01 -38.37 -14.80
CA ALA A 157 19.67 -39.60 -14.09
C ALA A 157 20.62 -40.76 -14.44
N ALA A 158 21.05 -40.84 -15.70
CA ALA A 158 21.96 -41.87 -16.18
C ALA A 158 23.38 -41.78 -15.57
N THR A 159 23.78 -40.63 -15.02
CA THR A 159 25.08 -40.49 -14.31
C THR A 159 25.19 -41.39 -13.07
N ALA A 160 24.07 -41.87 -12.53
CA ALA A 160 24.07 -42.80 -11.40
C ALA A 160 24.41 -44.23 -11.81
N THR A 161 24.21 -44.60 -13.08
CA THR A 161 24.35 -45.96 -13.60
C THR A 161 25.47 -46.12 -14.62
N ILE A 162 25.78 -45.07 -15.38
CA ILE A 162 26.84 -45.05 -16.39
C ILE A 162 28.18 -44.70 -15.74
N SER A 163 29.25 -45.38 -16.16
CA SER A 163 30.61 -45.11 -15.70
C SER A 163 31.03 -43.67 -16.00
N LYS A 164 31.79 -43.04 -15.09
CA LYS A 164 32.37 -41.69 -15.29
C LYS A 164 33.29 -41.60 -16.51
N LYS A 165 33.81 -42.72 -17.04
CA LYS A 165 34.59 -42.74 -18.28
C LYS A 165 33.70 -42.51 -19.51
N ASP A 166 32.45 -42.94 -19.46
CA ASP A 166 31.52 -42.93 -20.59
C ASP A 166 30.60 -41.70 -20.56
N LEU A 167 30.26 -41.22 -19.36
CA LEU A 167 29.47 -40.02 -19.11
C LEU A 167 30.03 -39.23 -17.92
N HIS A 168 30.50 -38.01 -18.18
CA HIS A 168 31.00 -37.11 -17.15
C HIS A 168 30.41 -35.70 -17.31
N ILE A 169 29.54 -35.31 -16.36
CA ILE A 169 28.98 -33.96 -16.31
C ILE A 169 30.05 -33.00 -15.74
N LEU A 170 30.51 -32.06 -16.57
CA LEU A 170 31.49 -31.05 -16.17
C LEU A 170 30.83 -29.87 -15.47
N GLN A 171 29.68 -29.44 -16.01
CA GLN A 171 28.91 -28.32 -15.49
C GLN A 171 27.44 -28.55 -15.82
N TYR A 172 26.58 -28.33 -14.84
CA TYR A 172 25.14 -28.31 -15.05
C TYR A 172 24.54 -27.18 -14.22
N TRP A 173 23.67 -26.43 -14.85
CA TRP A 173 22.94 -25.34 -14.23
C TRP A 173 21.57 -25.28 -14.89
N ARG A 174 20.52 -25.33 -14.09
CA ARG A 174 19.16 -25.08 -14.54
C ARG A 174 18.51 -24.08 -13.61
N GLU A 175 17.83 -23.10 -14.18
CA GLU A 175 17.13 -22.06 -13.46
C GLU A 175 15.68 -22.03 -13.88
N ASP A 176 14.79 -22.31 -12.92
CA ASP A 176 13.35 -22.21 -13.09
C ASP A 176 12.86 -20.91 -12.44
N ASN A 177 12.36 -19.99 -13.26
CA ASN A 177 11.77 -18.74 -12.82
C ASN A 177 10.24 -18.81 -12.90
N PHE A 178 9.58 -18.32 -11.86
CA PHE A 178 8.13 -18.24 -11.76
C PHE A 178 7.75 -16.85 -11.27
N MET A 179 6.96 -16.13 -12.05
CA MET A 179 6.41 -14.84 -11.67
C MET A 179 4.88 -14.89 -11.79
N ARG A 180 4.21 -14.44 -10.73
CA ARG A 180 2.75 -14.31 -10.66
C ARG A 180 2.37 -12.91 -10.20
N THR A 181 1.77 -12.15 -11.10
CA THR A 181 1.21 -10.83 -10.80
C THR A 181 -0.31 -10.88 -10.76
N ARG A 182 -0.90 -10.27 -9.74
CA ARG A 182 -2.35 -10.06 -9.59
C ARG A 182 -2.59 -8.60 -9.28
N ARG A 183 -3.57 -7.98 -9.95
CA ARG A 183 -3.98 -6.59 -9.70
C ARG A 183 -5.49 -6.49 -9.72
N TRP A 184 -6.07 -5.78 -8.77
CA TRP A 184 -7.51 -5.56 -8.70
C TRP A 184 -7.79 -4.13 -8.23
N GLY A 185 -8.62 -3.39 -8.98
CA GLY A 185 -8.90 -1.99 -8.69
C GLY A 185 -9.87 -1.34 -9.67
N ILE A 186 -10.31 -0.12 -9.36
CA ILE A 186 -11.14 0.68 -10.26
C ILE A 186 -10.35 1.89 -10.74
N SER A 187 -10.44 2.21 -12.02
CA SER A 187 -10.13 3.54 -12.53
C SER A 187 -11.28 4.10 -13.35
N LEU A 188 -11.63 5.37 -13.10
CA LEU A 188 -12.60 6.14 -13.85
C LEU A 188 -11.90 7.34 -14.51
N GLY A 189 -12.21 7.61 -15.77
CA GLY A 189 -11.65 8.73 -16.51
C GLY A 189 -12.65 9.49 -17.38
N ILE A 190 -12.61 10.83 -17.33
CA ILE A 190 -13.27 11.73 -18.28
C ILE A 190 -12.23 12.68 -18.87
N GLY A 191 -11.78 12.44 -20.11
CA GLY A 191 -10.72 13.23 -20.75
C GLY A 191 -9.40 13.15 -19.95
N LYS A 192 -8.85 14.31 -19.55
CA LYS A 192 -7.63 14.37 -18.72
C LYS A 192 -7.84 14.10 -17.22
N PHE A 193 -9.10 13.97 -16.79
CA PHE A 193 -9.44 13.72 -15.40
C PHE A 193 -9.52 12.22 -15.20
N LYS A 194 -8.52 11.63 -14.55
CA LYS A 194 -8.49 10.21 -14.18
C LYS A 194 -8.41 10.12 -12.66
N SER A 195 -9.22 9.26 -12.07
CA SER A 195 -9.12 8.88 -10.66
C SER A 195 -9.25 7.37 -10.58
N GLY A 196 -8.34 6.72 -9.89
CA GLY A 196 -8.38 5.29 -9.74
C GLY A 196 -7.44 4.79 -8.67
N GLY A 197 -7.51 3.49 -8.44
CA GLY A 197 -6.47 2.80 -7.74
C GLY A 197 -6.71 1.30 -7.72
N SER A 198 -5.62 0.59 -7.49
CA SER A 198 -5.59 -0.86 -7.54
C SER A 198 -4.68 -1.40 -6.46
N ASP A 199 -5.18 -2.40 -5.74
CA ASP A 199 -4.33 -3.29 -5.00
C ASP A 199 -3.57 -4.20 -5.97
N PHE A 200 -2.39 -4.63 -5.54
CA PHE A 200 -1.61 -5.60 -6.29
C PHE A 200 -0.92 -6.61 -5.37
N GLN A 201 -0.58 -7.75 -5.98
CA GLN A 201 0.24 -8.80 -5.41
C GLN A 201 1.15 -9.34 -6.49
N GLU A 202 2.45 -9.37 -6.23
CA GLU A 202 3.49 -9.93 -7.09
C GLU A 202 4.20 -11.02 -6.26
N ILE A 203 4.36 -12.20 -6.84
CA ILE A 203 5.21 -13.26 -6.28
C ILE A 203 6.19 -13.65 -7.36
N GLU A 204 7.46 -13.61 -7.03
CA GLU A 204 8.56 -14.06 -7.86
C GLU A 204 9.28 -15.18 -7.12
N ARG A 205 9.63 -16.24 -7.84
CA ARG A 205 10.40 -17.37 -7.33
C ARG A 205 11.40 -17.79 -8.39
N LYS A 206 12.64 -17.96 -7.96
CA LYS A 206 13.75 -18.42 -8.78
C LYS A 206 14.38 -19.62 -8.11
N ILE A 207 14.44 -20.75 -8.81
CA ILE A 207 15.01 -22.00 -8.32
C ILE A 207 16.19 -22.36 -9.21
N THR A 208 17.39 -22.37 -8.65
CA THR A 208 18.58 -22.88 -9.32
C THR A 208 18.85 -24.31 -8.88
N HIS A 209 19.02 -25.20 -9.85
CA HIS A 209 19.36 -26.60 -9.67
C HIS A 209 20.83 -26.86 -9.99
N ARG A 210 21.46 -27.70 -9.18
CA ARG A 210 22.79 -28.26 -9.44
C ARG A 210 22.68 -29.71 -9.93
N SER A 211 23.75 -30.24 -10.54
CA SER A 211 23.79 -31.60 -11.09
C SER A 211 23.43 -32.70 -10.08
N ASP A 212 23.68 -32.45 -8.80
CA ASP A 212 23.39 -33.36 -7.69
C ASP A 212 22.00 -33.13 -7.07
N ARG A 213 21.11 -32.44 -7.80
CA ARG A 213 19.71 -32.14 -7.44
C ARG A 213 19.49 -31.19 -6.27
N HIS A 214 20.54 -30.69 -5.62
CA HIS A 214 20.38 -29.66 -4.60
C HIS A 214 19.85 -28.36 -5.22
N LYS A 215 19.00 -27.67 -4.48
CA LYS A 215 18.32 -26.45 -4.93
C LYS A 215 18.85 -25.23 -4.17
N LYS A 216 18.96 -24.11 -4.87
CA LYS A 216 19.11 -22.78 -4.29
C LYS A 216 17.88 -21.98 -4.69
N VAL A 217 17.18 -21.39 -3.73
CA VAL A 217 15.90 -20.73 -3.97
C VAL A 217 15.97 -19.27 -3.56
N SER A 218 15.41 -18.41 -4.40
CA SER A 218 15.05 -17.03 -4.06
C SER A 218 13.54 -16.87 -4.24
N TYR A 219 12.90 -16.24 -3.25
CA TYR A 219 11.48 -15.95 -3.22
C TYR A 219 11.27 -14.49 -2.84
N GLN A 220 10.45 -13.79 -3.60
CA GLN A 220 10.03 -12.43 -3.30
C GLN A 220 8.52 -12.32 -3.38
N GLY A 221 7.90 -11.97 -2.27
CA GLY A 221 6.48 -11.66 -2.17
C GLY A 221 6.26 -10.17 -1.96
N LYS A 222 5.55 -9.50 -2.87
CA LYS A 222 5.28 -8.07 -2.81
C LYS A 222 3.78 -7.80 -2.87
N GLY A 223 3.28 -6.88 -2.04
CA GLY A 223 1.86 -6.54 -2.02
C GLY A 223 1.59 -5.15 -1.50
N GLY A 224 0.60 -4.48 -2.09
CA GLY A 224 0.29 -3.10 -1.74
C GLY A 224 -0.80 -2.50 -2.62
N TYR A 225 -0.77 -1.18 -2.76
CA TYR A 225 -1.74 -0.40 -3.51
C TYR A 225 -1.05 0.66 -4.37
N GLU A 226 -1.62 0.93 -5.52
CA GLU A 226 -1.25 2.01 -6.43
C GLU A 226 -2.50 2.87 -6.69
N GLY A 227 -2.48 4.12 -6.22
CA GLY A 227 -3.51 5.12 -6.42
C GLY A 227 -3.11 6.11 -7.51
N LYS A 228 -4.02 6.41 -8.41
CA LYS A 228 -3.89 7.46 -9.42
C LYS A 228 -4.89 8.56 -9.11
N GLY A 229 -4.37 9.69 -8.66
CA GLY A 229 -5.12 10.90 -8.37
C GLY A 229 -5.12 11.90 -9.52
N PHE A 230 -5.68 13.07 -9.24
CA PHE A 230 -5.86 14.15 -10.19
C PHE A 230 -4.54 14.89 -10.52
N MET A 231 -4.40 15.38 -11.75
CA MET A 231 -3.27 16.22 -12.19
C MET A 231 -1.87 15.60 -11.97
N GLY A 232 -1.78 14.27 -12.03
CA GLY A 232 -0.51 13.55 -11.83
C GLY A 232 -0.22 13.21 -10.38
N ALA A 233 -1.06 13.62 -9.42
CA ALA A 233 -0.94 13.14 -8.05
C ALA A 233 -1.15 11.63 -8.01
N ALA A 234 -0.30 10.92 -7.28
CA ALA A 234 -0.39 9.47 -7.13
C ALA A 234 0.20 9.09 -5.77
N ASP A 235 -0.49 8.18 -5.08
CA ASP A 235 0.03 7.56 -3.86
C ASP A 235 0.23 6.09 -4.14
N ARG A 236 1.40 5.56 -3.86
CA ARG A 236 1.69 4.14 -3.99
C ARG A 236 2.35 3.67 -2.70
N TRP A 237 1.97 2.50 -2.22
CA TRP A 237 2.63 1.89 -1.07
C TRP A 237 2.60 0.39 -1.18
N TRP A 238 3.62 -0.26 -0.63
CA TRP A 238 3.69 -1.71 -0.58
C TRP A 238 4.65 -2.16 0.51
N GLY A 239 4.46 -3.42 0.91
CA GLY A 239 5.47 -4.17 1.60
C GLY A 239 5.96 -5.33 0.74
N LEU A 240 7.11 -5.85 1.13
CA LEU A 240 7.81 -6.92 0.44
C LEU A 240 8.47 -7.84 1.48
N LEU A 241 8.34 -9.14 1.25
CA LEU A 241 9.00 -10.21 1.98
C LEU A 241 9.98 -10.87 1.02
N ASP A 242 11.27 -10.79 1.34
CA ASP A 242 12.32 -11.53 0.64
C ASP A 242 12.67 -12.76 1.45
N ALA A 243 12.88 -13.88 0.78
CA ALA A 243 13.44 -15.10 1.34
C ALA A 243 14.46 -15.66 0.33
N GLU A 244 15.74 -15.60 0.66
CA GLU A 244 16.80 -16.03 -0.23
C GLU A 244 17.73 -17.02 0.45
N MET A 245 18.09 -18.09 -0.24
CA MET A 245 19.16 -18.98 0.20
C MET A 245 20.49 -18.43 -0.28
N THR A 246 21.46 -18.21 0.62
CA THR A 246 22.81 -17.78 0.22
C THR A 246 23.61 -18.91 -0.44
N GLN A 247 23.34 -20.15 -0.05
CA GLN A 247 23.98 -21.37 -0.53
C GLN A 247 22.94 -22.36 -1.08
N PHE A 248 23.38 -23.39 -1.78
CA PHE A 248 22.51 -24.53 -2.11
C PHE A 248 22.08 -25.23 -0.82
N SER A 249 20.87 -25.80 -0.83
CA SER A 249 20.35 -26.63 0.25
C SER A 249 21.35 -27.70 0.65
N ARG A 250 21.37 -28.07 1.93
CA ARG A 250 22.10 -29.24 2.44
C ARG A 250 21.40 -30.55 2.12
N GLU A 251 20.12 -30.48 1.76
CA GLU A 251 19.29 -31.60 1.36
C GLU A 251 18.73 -31.40 -0.05
N ILE A 252 18.14 -32.43 -0.65
CA ILE A 252 17.55 -32.30 -1.99
C ILE A 252 16.41 -31.26 -1.99
N GLU A 253 15.61 -31.26 -0.91
CA GLU A 253 14.55 -30.27 -0.71
C GLU A 253 14.99 -29.22 0.32
N PRO A 254 14.92 -27.92 -0.01
CA PRO A 254 15.21 -26.84 0.92
C PRO A 254 14.32 -26.86 2.16
N ARG A 255 14.89 -26.45 3.28
CA ARG A 255 14.16 -26.18 4.53
C ARG A 255 14.05 -24.68 4.76
N VAL A 256 12.97 -24.24 5.40
CA VAL A 256 12.75 -22.82 5.73
C VAL A 256 13.89 -22.22 6.58
N SER A 257 14.59 -23.03 7.37
CA SER A 257 15.74 -22.59 8.17
C SER A 257 16.99 -22.21 7.35
N GLU A 258 17.03 -22.56 6.06
CA GLU A 258 18.13 -22.26 5.14
C GLU A 258 17.95 -20.93 4.39
N PHE A 259 16.82 -20.26 4.59
CA PHE A 259 16.49 -18.98 3.98
C PHE A 259 16.85 -17.82 4.90
N ASP A 260 17.44 -16.79 4.31
CA ASP A 260 17.62 -15.47 4.87
C ASP A 260 16.40 -14.61 4.53
N PHE A 261 15.70 -14.11 5.55
CA PHE A 261 14.43 -13.38 5.38
C PHE A 261 14.58 -11.88 5.57
N GLY A 262 14.17 -11.08 4.59
CA GLY A 262 14.15 -9.62 4.64
C GLY A 262 12.75 -9.04 4.51
N PHE A 263 12.58 -7.80 4.99
CA PHE A 263 11.34 -7.03 4.80
C PHE A 263 11.64 -5.66 4.24
N GLN A 264 10.85 -5.23 3.28
CA GLN A 264 10.92 -3.85 2.79
C GLN A 264 9.54 -3.22 2.80
N MET A 265 9.45 -1.97 3.23
CA MET A 265 8.25 -1.14 3.16
C MET A 265 8.58 0.11 2.34
N ILE A 266 7.71 0.43 1.38
CA ILE A 266 7.88 1.62 0.54
C ILE A 266 6.56 2.40 0.51
N TYR A 267 6.69 3.72 0.57
CA TYR A 267 5.62 4.67 0.32
C TYR A 267 6.12 5.73 -0.67
N GLU A 268 5.37 5.95 -1.74
CA GLU A 268 5.62 6.97 -2.76
C GLU A 268 4.43 7.94 -2.79
N HIS A 269 4.74 9.24 -2.71
CA HIS A 269 3.78 10.33 -2.87
C HIS A 269 4.25 11.24 -4.00
N ASN A 270 3.56 11.14 -5.13
CA ASN A 270 3.70 12.06 -6.23
C ASN A 270 2.63 13.15 -6.09
N GLU A 271 3.07 14.41 -6.12
CA GLU A 271 2.19 15.57 -6.24
C GLU A 271 2.56 16.33 -7.51
N GLY A 272 1.66 16.27 -8.51
CA GLY A 272 1.89 16.95 -9.78
C GLY A 272 1.87 18.48 -9.67
N ARG A 273 1.27 19.04 -8.60
CA ARG A 273 1.18 20.49 -8.37
C ARG A 273 1.21 20.87 -6.89
N PHE A 274 2.39 20.83 -6.29
CA PHE A 274 2.63 21.28 -4.91
C PHE A 274 2.73 22.81 -4.85
N ARG A 275 1.94 23.47 -3.99
CA ARG A 275 1.87 24.94 -3.90
C ARG A 275 2.64 25.52 -2.73
N LYS A 276 3.09 26.77 -2.87
CA LYS A 276 3.66 27.56 -1.77
C LYS A 276 2.67 27.85 -0.62
N SER A 277 1.39 27.58 -0.76
CA SER A 277 0.44 27.66 0.38
C SER A 277 0.33 26.36 1.17
N GLU A 278 0.92 25.26 0.69
CA GLU A 278 0.74 23.91 1.25
C GLU A 278 1.90 23.52 2.19
N LYS A 279 2.47 24.48 2.92
CA LYS A 279 3.59 24.25 3.86
C LYS A 279 3.26 23.18 4.91
N SER A 280 2.07 23.23 5.50
CA SER A 280 1.60 22.22 6.46
C SER A 280 1.59 20.80 5.88
N LYS A 281 1.31 20.65 4.57
CA LYS A 281 1.37 19.34 3.90
C LYS A 281 2.82 18.82 3.79
N LEU A 282 3.79 19.70 3.53
CA LEU A 282 5.20 19.33 3.52
C LEU A 282 5.63 18.86 4.91
N PHE A 283 5.25 19.58 5.96
CA PHE A 283 5.53 19.19 7.35
C PHE A 283 4.91 17.83 7.69
N GLY A 284 3.68 17.56 7.21
CA GLY A 284 3.09 16.23 7.34
C GLY A 284 3.85 15.11 6.61
N LEU A 285 4.58 15.40 5.53
CA LEU A 285 5.46 14.43 4.87
C LEU A 285 6.79 14.24 5.61
N VAL A 286 7.35 15.32 6.19
CA VAL A 286 8.54 15.24 7.05
C VAL A 286 8.24 14.50 8.35
N ASP A 287 7.08 14.73 8.96
CA ASP A 287 6.58 13.98 10.12
C ASP A 287 6.50 12.47 9.83
N ARG A 288 6.05 12.08 8.63
CA ARG A 288 6.07 10.67 8.21
C ARG A 288 7.49 10.12 8.09
N ALA A 289 8.45 10.90 7.60
CA ALA A 289 9.85 10.48 7.58
C ALA A 289 10.35 10.17 9.00
N ALA A 290 10.01 11.03 9.95
CA ALA A 290 10.35 10.85 11.36
C ALA A 290 9.60 9.68 12.02
N CYS A 291 8.40 9.32 11.55
CA CYS A 291 7.71 8.11 11.99
C CYS A 291 8.52 6.82 11.75
N TRP A 292 9.33 6.77 10.69
CA TRP A 292 10.29 5.68 10.43
C TRP A 292 11.72 6.01 10.86
N ASP A 293 11.91 7.03 11.69
CA ASP A 293 13.21 7.49 12.20
C ASP A 293 14.24 7.80 11.10
N ILE A 294 13.78 8.08 9.87
CA ILE A 294 14.62 8.57 8.75
C ILE A 294 15.21 9.93 9.15
N ILE A 295 14.35 10.77 9.73
CA ILE A 295 14.67 12.09 10.26
C ILE A 295 14.47 12.05 11.79
N PRO A 296 15.38 12.61 12.60
CA PRO A 296 15.15 12.77 14.04
C PRO A 296 13.94 13.65 14.33
N GLU A 297 13.13 13.28 15.32
CA GLU A 297 11.89 13.99 15.67
C GLU A 297 12.15 15.46 16.02
N GLU A 298 13.24 15.73 16.73
CA GLU A 298 13.68 17.05 17.14
C GLU A 298 14.11 17.96 15.98
N LYS A 299 14.33 17.38 14.79
CA LYS A 299 14.75 18.10 13.57
C LYS A 299 13.64 18.31 12.54
N ILE A 300 12.40 17.91 12.85
CA ILE A 300 11.27 18.02 11.91
C ILE A 300 11.09 19.48 11.44
N ASP A 301 11.12 20.45 12.36
CA ASP A 301 10.92 21.86 12.00
C ASP A 301 12.08 22.44 11.20
N GLU A 302 13.32 22.13 11.59
CA GLU A 302 14.52 22.55 10.89
C GLU A 302 14.51 22.04 9.45
N ILE A 303 14.35 20.73 9.26
CA ILE A 303 14.36 20.09 7.94
C ILE A 303 13.13 20.49 7.12
N GLY A 304 11.97 20.62 7.75
CA GLY A 304 10.75 21.07 7.09
C GLY A 304 10.88 22.49 6.53
N ASN A 305 11.50 23.41 7.28
CA ASN A 305 11.79 24.76 6.81
C ASN A 305 12.88 24.79 5.73
N GLU A 306 13.92 23.98 5.87
CA GLU A 306 15.00 23.88 4.88
C GLU A 306 14.49 23.35 3.54
N LEU A 307 13.77 22.24 3.55
CA LEU A 307 13.11 21.68 2.36
C LEU A 307 12.14 22.67 1.75
N TRP A 308 11.36 23.37 2.58
CA TRP A 308 10.45 24.39 2.08
C TRP A 308 11.16 25.50 1.31
N ARG A 309 12.31 25.96 1.83
CA ARG A 309 13.16 26.94 1.16
C ARG A 309 13.68 26.37 -0.16
N GLN A 310 14.36 25.23 -0.16
CA GLN A 310 14.91 24.62 -1.39
C GLN A 310 13.84 24.36 -2.47
N LEU A 311 12.63 23.97 -2.06
CA LEU A 311 11.54 23.69 -2.98
C LEU A 311 10.88 24.95 -3.56
N PHE A 312 10.98 26.12 -2.90
CA PHE A 312 10.17 27.31 -3.25
C PHE A 312 10.92 28.65 -3.29
N GLU A 313 12.23 28.69 -3.03
CA GLU A 313 13.05 29.90 -3.08
C GLU A 313 13.25 30.38 -4.53
N ASP A 314 13.58 29.47 -5.45
CA ASP A 314 13.89 29.79 -6.84
C ASP A 314 12.67 29.84 -7.78
N LEU A 315 11.45 29.58 -7.29
CA LEU A 315 10.28 29.59 -8.15
C LEU A 315 9.95 31.01 -8.63
N ASP A 316 9.97 31.20 -9.96
CA ASP A 316 9.45 32.43 -10.59
C ASP A 316 8.09 32.81 -9.99
N LYS A 317 7.90 34.10 -9.65
CA LYS A 317 6.64 34.66 -9.16
C LYS A 317 5.42 34.28 -10.03
N LYS A 318 5.64 33.96 -11.31
CA LYS A 318 4.61 33.47 -12.24
C LYS A 318 4.27 31.97 -12.11
N LYS A 319 5.22 31.11 -11.71
CA LYS A 319 5.00 29.68 -11.48
C LYS A 319 4.66 29.46 -10.01
N ARG A 320 3.40 29.10 -9.72
CA ARG A 320 2.91 28.93 -8.33
C ARG A 320 2.99 27.50 -7.80
N ASN A 321 3.33 26.53 -8.65
CA ASN A 321 3.28 25.12 -8.32
C ASN A 321 4.52 24.38 -8.85
N ARG A 322 4.96 23.34 -8.15
CA ARG A 322 6.06 22.44 -8.55
C ARG A 322 5.60 20.99 -8.51
N GLN A 323 6.10 20.15 -9.42
CA GLN A 323 5.91 18.71 -9.34
C GLN A 323 6.97 18.13 -8.40
N ILE A 324 6.53 17.37 -7.40
CA ILE A 324 7.41 16.81 -6.37
C ILE A 324 7.02 15.35 -6.13
N ASN A 325 8.01 14.47 -6.09
CA ASN A 325 7.89 13.06 -5.76
C ASN A 325 8.63 12.80 -4.45
N PHE A 326 7.96 12.18 -3.49
CA PHE A 326 8.55 11.75 -2.23
C PHE A 326 8.54 10.23 -2.19
N ARG A 327 9.69 9.60 -1.96
CA ARG A 327 9.82 8.15 -1.77
C ARG A 327 10.44 7.87 -0.43
N PHE A 328 9.70 7.14 0.39
CA PHE A 328 10.12 6.69 1.71
C PHE A 328 10.38 5.19 1.63
N SER A 329 11.52 4.73 2.15
CA SER A 329 11.86 3.32 2.22
C SER A 329 12.34 2.93 3.61
N LEU A 330 11.90 1.76 4.05
CA LEU A 330 12.41 1.07 5.23
C LEU A 330 12.79 -0.35 4.80
N ASN A 331 14.04 -0.74 5.02
CA ASN A 331 14.56 -2.05 4.66
C ASN A 331 15.13 -2.76 5.90
N VAL A 332 14.44 -3.79 6.36
CA VAL A 332 14.93 -4.70 7.40
C VAL A 332 15.68 -5.83 6.70
N SER A 333 17.00 -5.74 6.65
CA SER A 333 17.82 -6.76 5.99
C SER A 333 17.72 -8.13 6.70
N PRO A 334 18.14 -9.23 6.03
CA PRO A 334 18.14 -10.54 6.67
C PRO A 334 18.92 -10.62 7.99
N LYS A 335 20.03 -9.89 8.09
CA LYS A 335 20.81 -9.78 9.33
C LYS A 335 20.03 -9.09 10.45
N ALA A 336 19.27 -8.03 10.14
CA ALA A 336 18.40 -7.37 11.12
C ALA A 336 17.28 -8.32 11.56
N PHE A 337 16.60 -8.97 10.61
CA PHE A 337 15.52 -9.90 10.93
C PHE A 337 16.00 -11.10 11.76
N GLN A 338 17.15 -11.69 11.43
CA GLN A 338 17.74 -12.79 12.20
C GLN A 338 17.91 -12.43 13.69
N LYS A 339 18.36 -11.19 13.97
CA LYS A 339 18.51 -10.67 15.34
C LYS A 339 17.15 -10.36 15.99
N LEU A 340 16.19 -9.85 15.22
CA LEU A 340 14.84 -9.55 15.69
C LEU A 340 14.00 -10.80 15.98
N ARG A 341 14.25 -11.92 15.27
CA ARG A 341 13.41 -13.12 15.30
C ARG A 341 13.14 -13.62 16.71
N LEU A 342 14.16 -13.67 17.57
CA LEU A 342 14.02 -14.16 18.95
C LEU A 342 13.17 -13.21 19.81
N ARG A 343 13.28 -11.90 19.59
CA ARG A 343 12.43 -10.90 20.25
C ARG A 343 10.98 -11.03 19.78
N ILE A 344 10.77 -11.17 18.49
CA ILE A 344 9.45 -11.40 17.88
C ILE A 344 8.81 -12.67 18.45
N GLN A 345 9.55 -13.78 18.44
CA GLN A 345 9.04 -15.05 18.97
C GLN A 345 8.70 -14.93 20.46
N THR A 346 9.63 -14.38 21.26
CA THR A 346 9.44 -14.22 22.71
C THR A 346 8.26 -13.31 23.04
N ILE A 347 8.10 -12.18 22.35
CA ILE A 347 7.04 -11.24 22.66
C ILE A 347 5.67 -11.77 22.27
N ILE A 348 5.56 -12.47 21.13
CA ILE A 348 4.31 -13.08 20.69
C ILE A 348 3.90 -14.22 21.63
N GLU A 349 4.81 -15.14 21.94
CA GLU A 349 4.50 -16.34 22.71
C GLU A 349 4.34 -16.07 24.21
N LYS A 350 5.23 -15.25 24.80
CA LYS A 350 5.32 -15.09 26.26
C LYS A 350 4.73 -13.78 26.77
N PHE A 351 4.65 -12.75 25.93
CA PHE A 351 4.21 -11.41 26.34
C PHE A 351 3.17 -10.80 25.38
N PRO A 352 2.06 -11.48 25.06
CA PRO A 352 1.08 -11.00 24.08
C PRO A 352 0.49 -9.62 24.43
N ARG A 353 0.33 -9.31 25.72
CA ARG A 353 -0.07 -7.96 26.16
C ARG A 353 0.99 -6.92 25.79
N GLN A 354 2.28 -7.21 25.98
CA GLN A 354 3.36 -6.30 25.61
C GLN A 354 3.44 -6.11 24.10
N GLN A 355 3.23 -7.19 23.32
CA GLN A 355 3.12 -7.11 21.87
C GLN A 355 2.00 -6.14 21.45
N MET A 356 0.81 -6.28 22.03
CA MET A 356 -0.32 -5.38 21.78
C MET A 356 0.04 -3.92 22.09
N LYS A 357 0.72 -3.66 23.22
CA LYS A 357 1.18 -2.30 23.56
C LYS A 357 2.15 -1.73 22.53
N GLN A 358 3.07 -2.56 22.02
CA GLN A 358 4.00 -2.14 20.98
C GLN A 358 3.31 -1.85 19.65
N ILE A 359 2.34 -2.68 19.26
CA ILE A 359 1.50 -2.43 18.07
C ILE A 359 0.70 -1.13 18.26
N ALA A 360 0.06 -0.94 19.42
CA ALA A 360 -0.69 0.25 19.76
C ALA A 360 0.19 1.52 19.71
N ALA A 361 1.42 1.44 20.23
CA ALA A 361 2.37 2.53 20.18
C ALA A 361 2.85 2.84 18.76
N ALA A 362 3.04 1.83 17.92
CA ALA A 362 3.39 2.01 16.51
C ALA A 362 2.23 2.65 15.72
N MET A 363 0.99 2.22 15.96
CA MET A 363 -0.22 2.82 15.40
C MET A 363 -0.38 4.28 15.85
N ALA A 364 -0.19 4.56 17.15
CA ALA A 364 -0.21 5.91 17.69
C ALA A 364 0.84 6.81 17.02
N LYS A 365 2.09 6.32 16.89
CA LYS A 365 3.21 7.07 16.28
C LYS A 365 2.87 7.58 14.89
N VAL A 366 2.22 6.77 14.06
CA VAL A 366 1.98 7.07 12.63
C VAL A 366 0.63 7.74 12.33
N LEU A 367 -0.08 8.17 13.37
CA LEU A 367 -1.31 8.94 13.19
C LEU A 367 -1.04 10.21 12.37
N PRO A 368 -1.97 10.62 11.47
CA PRO A 368 -1.76 11.78 10.61
C PRO A 368 -1.43 13.05 11.40
N TYR A 369 -0.41 13.76 10.91
CA TYR A 369 -0.01 15.08 11.36
C TYR A 369 -1.13 16.10 11.21
N VAL A 370 -1.36 16.91 12.25
CA VAL A 370 -2.28 18.05 12.24
C VAL A 370 -1.62 19.20 12.99
N ASP A 371 -1.15 20.19 12.25
CA ASP A 371 -0.38 21.35 12.73
C ASP A 371 -1.01 22.02 13.97
N ALA A 372 -2.32 22.28 13.92
CA ALA A 372 -3.03 23.02 14.95
C ALA A 372 -3.32 22.23 16.26
N ILE A 373 -2.90 20.96 16.37
CA ILE A 373 -3.20 20.11 17.52
C ILE A 373 -1.89 19.48 18.00
N ASP A 374 -1.39 19.91 19.16
CA ASP A 374 -0.13 19.40 19.74
C ASP A 374 -0.07 17.87 19.82
N GLY A 375 -1.17 17.26 20.25
CA GLY A 375 -1.35 15.81 20.29
C GLY A 375 -1.29 15.09 18.93
N ARG A 376 -1.25 15.83 17.82
CA ARG A 376 -1.13 15.32 16.45
C ARG A 376 0.10 15.86 15.73
N SER A 377 0.64 17.02 16.09
CA SER A 377 1.82 17.60 15.44
C SER A 377 3.15 17.14 16.05
N ASN A 378 3.16 16.70 17.31
CA ASN A 378 4.35 16.16 17.98
C ASN A 378 4.28 14.63 18.12
N ILE A 379 5.29 13.91 17.61
CA ILE A 379 5.28 12.43 17.54
C ILE A 379 5.33 11.81 18.95
N GLY A 380 6.16 12.33 19.84
CA GLY A 380 6.29 11.86 21.23
C GLY A 380 5.01 12.04 22.03
N VAL A 381 4.37 13.21 21.93
CA VAL A 381 3.06 13.48 22.55
C VAL A 381 2.00 12.56 21.93
N ARG A 382 1.93 12.48 20.60
CA ARG A 382 0.98 11.65 19.84
C ARG A 382 1.07 10.18 20.25
N LYS A 383 2.29 9.64 20.32
CA LYS A 383 2.56 8.29 20.82
C LYS A 383 2.05 8.13 22.25
N ARG A 384 2.41 9.04 23.16
CA ARG A 384 2.01 8.97 24.58
C ARG A 384 0.49 8.94 24.77
N ILE A 385 -0.25 9.83 24.09
CA ILE A 385 -1.68 10.02 24.35
C ILE A 385 -2.58 9.05 23.56
N TYR A 386 -2.15 8.60 22.37
CA TYR A 386 -2.94 7.68 21.55
C TYR A 386 -2.56 6.20 21.73
N THR A 387 -1.46 5.87 22.41
CA THR A 387 -1.16 4.46 22.73
C THR A 387 -2.30 3.83 23.55
N PRO A 388 -2.79 4.43 24.65
CA PRO A 388 -3.92 3.87 25.41
C PRO A 388 -5.21 3.76 24.59
N VAL A 389 -5.43 4.68 23.64
CA VAL A 389 -6.57 4.63 22.71
C VAL A 389 -6.49 3.39 21.82
N TRP A 390 -5.33 3.10 21.22
CA TRP A 390 -5.14 1.92 20.40
C TRP A 390 -5.09 0.62 21.22
N GLU A 391 -4.56 0.63 22.44
CA GLU A 391 -4.65 -0.51 23.35
C GLU A 391 -6.12 -0.86 23.64
N ALA A 392 -6.95 0.15 23.94
CA ALA A 392 -8.37 -0.01 24.15
C ALA A 392 -9.12 -0.51 22.90
N PHE A 393 -8.62 -0.20 21.71
CA PHE A 393 -9.16 -0.71 20.44
C PHE A 393 -8.79 -2.18 20.20
N LEU A 394 -7.52 -2.53 20.45
CA LEU A 394 -6.97 -3.85 20.15
C LEU A 394 -7.35 -4.91 21.21
N GLY A 395 -7.51 -4.52 22.48
CA GLY A 395 -7.79 -5.43 23.59
C GLY A 395 -9.23 -5.32 24.10
N ARG A 396 -10.22 -5.67 23.27
CA ARG A 396 -11.64 -5.42 23.59
C ARG A 396 -12.15 -6.25 24.79
N ASN A 397 -11.52 -7.39 25.08
CA ASN A 397 -11.70 -8.20 26.30
C ASN A 397 -10.33 -8.74 26.76
N GLU A 398 -10.19 -9.11 28.05
CA GLU A 398 -8.93 -9.66 28.59
C GLU A 398 -8.40 -10.91 27.85
N ASN A 399 -9.29 -11.59 27.12
CA ASN A 399 -9.02 -12.83 26.36
C ASN A 399 -9.21 -12.70 24.84
N GLU A 400 -9.67 -11.55 24.32
CA GLU A 400 -9.84 -11.33 22.87
C GLU A 400 -9.01 -10.14 22.41
N PHE A 401 -7.85 -10.47 21.83
CA PHE A 401 -7.03 -9.52 21.11
C PHE A 401 -7.49 -9.44 19.65
N PHE A 402 -7.43 -8.24 19.09
CA PHE A 402 -7.66 -7.94 17.67
C PHE A 402 -9.10 -8.17 17.17
N PRO A 403 -9.93 -7.10 17.08
CA PRO A 403 -11.29 -7.22 16.57
C PRO A 403 -11.33 -7.63 15.09
N SER A 404 -12.20 -8.58 14.74
CA SER A 404 -12.33 -9.13 13.39
C SER A 404 -13.03 -8.21 12.39
N LEU A 405 -14.07 -7.49 12.82
CA LEU A 405 -14.80 -6.52 12.00
C LEU A 405 -15.40 -5.38 12.86
N PHE A 406 -15.13 -4.14 12.44
CA PHE A 406 -15.78 -2.94 12.96
C PHE A 406 -16.92 -2.48 12.05
N ASN A 407 -18.14 -2.37 12.60
CA ASN A 407 -19.25 -1.71 11.94
C ASN A 407 -19.37 -0.25 12.43
N SER A 408 -20.20 0.56 11.79
CA SER A 408 -20.32 1.99 12.11
C SER A 408 -20.71 2.26 13.57
N THR A 409 -21.57 1.43 14.17
CA THR A 409 -21.98 1.57 15.58
C THR A 409 -20.79 1.37 16.52
N LYS A 410 -19.96 0.35 16.27
CA LYS A 410 -18.73 0.11 17.04
C LYS A 410 -17.73 1.24 16.86
N VAL A 411 -17.65 1.86 15.67
CA VAL A 411 -16.77 3.02 15.45
C VAL A 411 -17.19 4.20 16.33
N THR A 412 -18.48 4.52 16.40
CA THR A 412 -18.98 5.61 17.25
C THR A 412 -18.69 5.36 18.74
N GLU A 413 -18.93 4.14 19.21
CA GLU A 413 -18.59 3.72 20.60
C GLU A 413 -17.09 3.90 20.88
N PHE A 414 -16.25 3.45 19.95
CA PHE A 414 -14.80 3.60 20.05
C PHE A 414 -14.35 5.07 20.06
N VAL A 415 -14.97 5.93 19.25
CA VAL A 415 -14.69 7.37 19.27
C VAL A 415 -15.13 8.01 20.58
N GLY A 416 -16.27 7.61 21.14
CA GLY A 416 -16.70 8.03 22.48
C GLY A 416 -15.67 7.67 23.56
N LYS A 417 -15.18 6.42 23.55
CA LYS A 417 -14.12 5.95 24.45
C LYS A 417 -12.81 6.70 24.25
N THR A 418 -12.42 6.94 23.00
CA THR A 418 -11.23 7.72 22.63
C THR A 418 -11.30 9.12 23.24
N ARG A 419 -12.44 9.79 23.10
CA ARG A 419 -12.66 11.13 23.66
C ARG A 419 -12.52 11.10 25.18
N GLY A 420 -13.10 10.11 25.85
CA GLY A 420 -12.95 9.91 27.30
C GLY A 420 -11.49 9.81 27.72
N ILE A 421 -10.72 8.91 27.10
CA ILE A 421 -9.28 8.71 27.38
C ILE A 421 -8.50 10.02 27.19
N LEU A 422 -8.74 10.74 26.09
CA LEU A 422 -8.02 11.99 25.81
C LEU A 422 -8.37 13.10 26.81
N LEU A 423 -9.62 13.18 27.26
CA LEU A 423 -10.03 14.12 28.31
C LEU A 423 -9.40 13.79 29.67
N GLU A 424 -9.32 12.51 30.04
CA GLU A 424 -8.62 12.05 31.26
C GLU A 424 -7.12 12.42 31.24
N LEU A 425 -6.51 12.48 30.06
CA LEU A 425 -5.13 12.92 29.86
C LEU A 425 -4.97 14.46 29.69
N ASN A 426 -6.03 15.23 29.96
CA ASN A 426 -6.08 16.68 29.76
C ASN A 426 -5.75 17.15 28.33
N GLN A 427 -6.07 16.34 27.32
CA GLN A 427 -5.84 16.63 25.90
C GLN A 427 -7.13 17.12 25.21
N VAL A 428 -7.63 18.28 25.63
CA VAL A 428 -8.94 18.81 25.20
C VAL A 428 -9.02 18.99 23.67
N ASP A 429 -8.01 19.62 23.05
CA ASP A 429 -8.03 19.87 21.60
C ASP A 429 -8.04 18.57 20.77
N ALA A 430 -7.28 17.57 21.21
CA ALA A 430 -7.28 16.25 20.58
C ALA A 430 -8.62 15.53 20.77
N ALA A 431 -9.19 15.58 21.98
CA ALA A 431 -10.49 15.01 22.29
C ALA A 431 -11.61 15.61 21.44
N ASP A 432 -11.59 16.93 21.26
CA ASP A 432 -12.55 17.65 20.42
C ASP A 432 -12.35 17.33 18.93
N PHE A 433 -11.11 17.23 18.46
CA PHE A 433 -10.81 16.81 17.09
C PHE A 433 -11.36 15.41 16.79
N GLU A 434 -11.16 14.43 17.68
CA GLU A 434 -11.76 13.10 17.52
C GLU A 434 -13.29 13.14 17.62
N GLY A 435 -13.83 13.95 18.54
CA GLY A 435 -15.26 14.11 18.76
C GLY A 435 -16.02 14.61 17.53
N ARG A 436 -15.37 15.38 16.65
CA ARG A 436 -15.95 15.82 15.36
C ARG A 436 -16.36 14.66 14.47
N TYR A 437 -15.79 13.46 14.66
CA TYR A 437 -16.26 12.25 13.97
C TYR A 437 -17.74 11.96 14.23
N MET A 438 -18.20 12.09 15.48
CA MET A 438 -19.58 11.79 15.85
C MET A 438 -20.59 12.79 15.28
N LEU A 439 -20.19 14.06 15.15
CA LEU A 439 -21.09 15.11 14.66
C LEU A 439 -21.36 14.99 13.15
N HIS A 440 -20.34 14.66 12.35
CA HIS A 440 -20.41 14.82 10.89
C HIS A 440 -19.81 13.65 10.08
N LYS A 441 -19.54 12.49 10.70
CA LYS A 441 -18.58 11.50 10.16
C LYS A 441 -17.21 12.10 9.86
N GLY A 442 -16.84 13.11 10.66
CA GLY A 442 -15.48 13.58 10.93
C GLY A 442 -14.68 14.27 9.83
N PRO A 443 -13.66 15.05 10.22
CA PRO A 443 -12.55 15.37 9.32
C PRO A 443 -11.74 14.10 9.01
N VAL A 444 -11.17 14.06 7.81
CA VAL A 444 -10.26 12.99 7.37
C VAL A 444 -9.08 12.89 8.35
N GLY A 445 -8.75 11.67 8.80
CA GLY A 445 -7.56 11.41 9.63
C GLY A 445 -7.79 11.29 11.15
N THR A 446 -9.04 11.41 11.62
CA THR A 446 -9.43 11.00 13.00
C THR A 446 -9.24 9.50 13.18
N VAL A 447 -9.12 9.02 14.43
CA VAL A 447 -9.03 7.57 14.69
C VAL A 447 -10.30 6.85 14.24
N GLY A 448 -11.45 7.50 14.37
CA GLY A 448 -12.73 7.00 13.86
C GLY A 448 -12.72 6.81 12.35
N ASP A 449 -12.23 7.80 11.60
CA ASP A 449 -12.08 7.74 10.14
C ASP A 449 -11.12 6.62 9.72
N ILE A 450 -9.98 6.48 10.42
CA ILE A 450 -9.00 5.42 10.14
C ILE A 450 -9.63 4.03 10.36
N VAL A 451 -10.34 3.82 11.47
CA VAL A 451 -10.99 2.53 11.77
C VAL A 451 -12.16 2.27 10.81
N GLU A 452 -12.97 3.27 10.47
CA GLU A 452 -14.09 3.08 9.54
C GLU A 452 -13.60 2.70 8.14
N LYS A 453 -12.55 3.37 7.65
CA LYS A 453 -11.93 3.05 6.34
C LYS A 453 -11.19 1.72 6.35
N ASN A 454 -10.69 1.29 7.51
CA ASN A 454 -9.92 0.07 7.69
C ASN A 454 -10.58 -0.84 8.74
N SER A 455 -11.84 -1.21 8.52
CA SER A 455 -12.66 -1.91 9.52
C SER A 455 -12.16 -3.30 9.94
N ILE A 456 -11.17 -3.84 9.23
CA ILE A 456 -10.51 -5.12 9.52
C ILE A 456 -9.09 -4.94 10.06
N ILE A 457 -8.67 -3.73 10.44
CA ILE A 457 -7.27 -3.46 10.85
C ILE A 457 -6.81 -4.31 12.04
N GLY A 458 -7.72 -4.64 12.97
CA GLY A 458 -7.44 -5.61 14.03
C GLY A 458 -7.05 -6.98 13.47
N SER A 459 -7.90 -7.60 12.66
CA SER A 459 -7.59 -8.91 12.04
C SER A 459 -6.40 -8.88 11.08
N GLN A 460 -6.09 -7.74 10.46
CA GLN A 460 -4.86 -7.56 9.67
C GLN A 460 -3.62 -7.66 10.56
N TRP A 461 -3.62 -7.01 11.72
CA TRP A 461 -2.53 -7.12 12.71
C TRP A 461 -2.42 -8.51 13.33
N GLN A 462 -3.54 -9.18 13.60
CA GLN A 462 -3.54 -10.58 14.02
C GLN A 462 -2.87 -11.45 12.95
N SER A 463 -3.33 -11.34 11.69
CA SER A 463 -2.76 -12.12 10.57
C SER A 463 -1.27 -11.86 10.39
N PHE A 464 -0.84 -10.61 10.56
CA PHE A 464 0.58 -10.24 10.52
C PHE A 464 1.38 -10.89 11.66
N SER A 465 0.84 -10.86 12.88
CA SER A 465 1.45 -11.48 14.07
C SER A 465 1.55 -13.00 13.93
N ASP A 466 0.49 -13.65 13.46
CA ASP A 466 0.45 -15.10 13.21
C ASP A 466 1.45 -15.50 12.12
N GLY A 467 1.57 -14.70 11.05
CA GLY A 467 2.54 -14.92 9.99
C GLY A 467 3.98 -14.82 10.49
N LEU A 468 4.31 -13.81 11.31
CA LEU A 468 5.62 -13.69 11.93
C LEU A 468 5.91 -14.83 12.92
N HIS A 469 4.92 -15.21 13.73
CA HIS A 469 5.04 -16.33 14.66
C HIS A 469 5.31 -17.64 13.91
N THR A 470 4.50 -17.94 12.89
CA THR A 470 4.67 -19.12 12.03
C THR A 470 6.06 -19.16 11.39
N LEU A 471 6.54 -18.02 10.86
CA LEU A 471 7.87 -17.91 10.28
C LEU A 471 8.97 -18.19 11.31
N THR A 472 8.95 -17.48 12.44
CA THR A 472 9.97 -17.63 13.48
C THR A 472 9.98 -19.03 14.09
N GLN A 473 8.81 -19.62 14.31
CA GLN A 473 8.66 -20.99 14.79
C GLN A 473 9.20 -21.99 13.78
N ALA A 474 8.85 -21.86 12.49
CA ALA A 474 9.31 -22.79 11.46
C ALA A 474 10.84 -22.77 11.27
N ILE A 475 11.46 -21.59 11.37
CA ILE A 475 12.92 -21.46 11.37
C ILE A 475 13.53 -22.15 12.60
N SER A 476 12.94 -21.94 13.78
CA SER A 476 13.46 -22.49 15.04
C SER A 476 13.28 -24.01 15.19
N THR A 477 12.17 -24.57 14.70
CA THR A 477 11.87 -26.01 14.80
C THR A 477 12.35 -26.81 13.59
N ASN A 478 12.90 -26.13 12.59
CA ASN A 478 13.28 -26.73 11.31
C ASN A 478 12.13 -27.54 10.69
N SER A 479 10.98 -26.86 10.51
CA SER A 479 9.73 -27.49 10.06
C SER A 479 9.95 -28.40 8.84
N GLY A 480 9.38 -29.61 8.89
CA GLY A 480 9.36 -30.54 7.75
C GLY A 480 8.27 -30.26 6.72
N ARG A 481 7.52 -29.14 6.86
CA ARG A 481 6.57 -28.70 5.84
C ARG A 481 7.32 -28.28 4.58
N ASP A 482 6.66 -28.43 3.43
CA ASP A 482 7.15 -27.88 2.17
C ASP A 482 7.41 -26.37 2.31
N TYR A 483 8.62 -25.95 1.91
CA TYR A 483 9.06 -24.57 2.12
C TYR A 483 8.27 -23.58 1.26
N ASP A 484 7.83 -23.97 0.06
CA ASP A 484 7.15 -23.09 -0.90
C ASP A 484 5.74 -22.76 -0.41
N GLU A 485 4.99 -23.79 0.01
CA GLU A 485 3.67 -23.61 0.62
C GLU A 485 3.77 -22.75 1.88
N LEU A 486 4.73 -23.04 2.75
CA LEU A 486 4.89 -22.35 4.02
C LEU A 486 5.27 -20.87 3.83
N ILE A 487 6.25 -20.55 2.98
CA ILE A 487 6.65 -19.15 2.70
C ILE A 487 5.48 -18.40 2.04
N GLN A 488 4.73 -19.03 1.13
CA GLN A 488 3.56 -18.41 0.51
C GLN A 488 2.45 -18.11 1.54
N ASP A 489 2.16 -19.04 2.46
CA ASP A 489 1.18 -18.84 3.53
C ASP A 489 1.58 -17.71 4.48
N ILE A 490 2.86 -17.65 4.84
CA ILE A 490 3.45 -16.57 5.65
C ILE A 490 3.28 -15.22 4.93
N PHE A 491 3.63 -15.15 3.65
CA PHE A 491 3.45 -13.94 2.84
C PHE A 491 1.97 -13.51 2.77
N ILE A 492 1.04 -14.44 2.54
CA ILE A 492 -0.40 -14.14 2.48
C ILE A 492 -0.91 -13.58 3.81
N SER A 493 -0.39 -14.07 4.93
CA SER A 493 -0.75 -13.62 6.27
C SER A 493 -0.20 -12.23 6.56
N ILE A 494 1.09 -12.01 6.29
CA ILE A 494 1.79 -10.75 6.53
C ILE A 494 1.27 -9.63 5.62
N LYS A 495 1.08 -9.88 4.32
CA LYS A 495 0.72 -8.83 3.34
C LYS A 495 -0.60 -8.13 3.62
N ARG A 496 -1.48 -8.72 4.45
CA ARG A 496 -2.79 -8.16 4.77
C ARG A 496 -2.69 -6.78 5.40
N ILE A 497 -1.66 -6.51 6.21
CA ILE A 497 -1.46 -5.21 6.82
C ILE A 497 -1.01 -4.14 5.80
N TRP A 498 -0.38 -4.56 4.70
CA TRP A 498 0.12 -3.67 3.64
C TRP A 498 -0.96 -3.19 2.68
N SER A 499 -2.20 -3.65 2.81
CA SER A 499 -3.30 -3.21 1.94
C SER A 499 -3.74 -1.76 2.21
N THR A 500 -3.15 -1.09 3.20
CA THR A 500 -3.50 0.27 3.61
C THR A 500 -2.22 1.05 3.88
N SER A 501 -2.17 2.33 3.52
CA SER A 501 -0.99 3.16 3.76
C SER A 501 -0.67 3.24 5.24
N TYR A 502 -1.70 3.43 6.07
CA TYR A 502 -1.57 3.45 7.53
C TYR A 502 -0.97 2.15 8.08
N GLY A 503 -1.41 0.99 7.56
CA GLY A 503 -0.86 -0.31 7.94
C GLY A 503 0.60 -0.49 7.54
N VAL A 504 1.03 0.00 6.36
CA VAL A 504 2.45 0.00 5.96
C VAL A 504 3.28 0.85 6.92
N TRP A 505 2.85 2.08 7.19
CA TRP A 505 3.54 2.98 8.11
C TRP A 505 3.64 2.38 9.52
N ALA A 506 2.53 1.90 10.06
CA ALA A 506 2.48 1.34 11.41
C ALA A 506 3.29 0.02 11.51
N CYS A 507 3.28 -0.81 10.46
CA CYS A 507 4.11 -2.02 10.39
C CYS A 507 5.61 -1.68 10.44
N GLY A 508 6.06 -0.69 9.67
CA GLY A 508 7.45 -0.23 9.73
C GLY A 508 7.83 0.34 11.10
N ALA A 509 6.95 1.17 11.69
CA ALA A 509 7.16 1.72 13.03
C ALA A 509 7.19 0.62 14.11
N TYR A 510 6.42 -0.46 13.95
CA TYR A 510 6.44 -1.61 14.85
C TYR A 510 7.76 -2.39 14.77
N LEU A 511 8.28 -2.66 13.57
CA LEU A 511 9.58 -3.33 13.41
C LEU A 511 10.74 -2.50 13.98
N LEU A 512 10.71 -1.17 13.79
CA LEU A 512 11.65 -0.25 14.43
C LEU A 512 11.50 -0.24 15.95
N GLY A 513 10.27 -0.27 16.46
CA GLY A 513 9.99 -0.37 17.90
C GLY A 513 10.54 -1.66 18.53
N LEU A 514 10.53 -2.78 17.80
CA LEU A 514 11.12 -4.05 18.23
C LEU A 514 12.66 -4.04 18.19
N ALA A 515 13.24 -3.35 17.21
CA ALA A 515 14.69 -3.11 17.17
C ALA A 515 15.11 -2.23 18.35
N GLY A 516 14.28 -1.23 18.69
CA GLY A 516 14.56 -0.25 19.73
C GLY A 516 15.79 0.58 19.38
N ASN A 517 16.55 0.98 20.39
CA ASN A 517 17.83 1.68 20.20
C ASN A 517 19.02 0.71 20.16
N ASP A 518 18.80 -0.56 19.81
CA ASP A 518 19.89 -1.55 19.73
C ASP A 518 20.79 -1.25 18.51
N PRO A 519 22.01 -0.72 18.69
CA PRO A 519 22.86 -0.31 17.57
C PRO A 519 23.23 -1.50 16.68
N VAL A 520 23.26 -2.72 17.23
CA VAL A 520 23.64 -3.94 16.51
C VAL A 520 22.55 -4.38 15.53
N ILE A 521 21.28 -4.11 15.85
CA ILE A 521 20.15 -4.37 14.94
C ILE A 521 19.98 -3.18 13.99
N MET A 522 20.03 -1.96 14.52
CA MET A 522 19.73 -0.75 13.77
C MET A 522 20.68 -0.53 12.58
N GLN A 523 21.98 -0.81 12.71
CA GLN A 523 22.95 -0.73 11.60
C GLN A 523 22.61 -1.61 10.37
N HIS A 524 21.64 -2.51 10.51
CA HIS A 524 21.17 -3.43 9.48
C HIS A 524 19.75 -3.07 9.00
N ILE A 525 19.21 -1.93 9.41
CA ILE A 525 17.91 -1.39 9.01
C ILE A 525 18.14 -0.07 8.26
N ASP A 526 18.10 -0.12 6.92
CA ASP A 526 18.20 1.10 6.12
C ASP A 526 16.88 1.86 6.10
N ARG A 527 16.95 3.17 6.33
CA ARG A 527 15.81 4.10 6.32
C ARG A 527 16.14 5.26 5.41
N GLN A 528 15.32 5.52 4.40
CA GLN A 528 15.61 6.56 3.43
C GLN A 528 14.38 7.40 3.07
N LEU A 529 14.61 8.67 2.78
CA LEU A 529 13.70 9.59 2.13
C LEU A 529 14.40 10.18 0.92
N GLU A 530 13.83 9.97 -0.26
CA GLU A 530 14.23 10.58 -1.51
C GLU A 530 13.14 11.56 -1.97
N ILE A 531 13.54 12.78 -2.33
CA ILE A 531 12.65 13.82 -2.80
C ILE A 531 13.14 14.27 -4.17
N GLU A 532 12.37 13.99 -5.21
CA GLU A 532 12.67 14.43 -6.58
C GLU A 532 11.74 15.58 -6.97
N PHE A 533 12.28 16.62 -7.59
CA PHE A 533 11.50 17.71 -8.14
C PHE A 533 12.15 18.31 -9.38
N LEU A 534 11.33 18.97 -10.21
CA LEU A 534 11.82 19.71 -11.37
C LEU A 534 12.09 21.17 -10.99
N ASN A 535 13.28 21.67 -11.34
CA ASN A 535 13.58 23.10 -11.24
C ASN A 535 12.94 23.89 -12.39
N ASP A 536 13.17 25.20 -12.46
CA ASP A 536 12.55 26.05 -13.48
C ASP A 536 13.04 25.78 -14.92
N ASN A 537 14.19 25.12 -15.05
CA ASN A 537 14.80 24.66 -16.30
C ASN A 537 14.35 23.24 -16.70
N ASN A 538 13.41 22.63 -15.96
CA ASN A 538 12.99 21.22 -16.10
C ASN A 538 14.11 20.20 -15.85
N GLU A 539 15.15 20.56 -15.11
CA GLU A 539 16.15 19.61 -14.64
C GLU A 539 15.64 18.90 -13.38
N VAL A 540 15.94 17.61 -13.26
CA VAL A 540 15.59 16.80 -12.09
C VAL A 540 16.59 17.07 -10.98
N HIS A 541 16.10 17.46 -9.81
CA HIS A 541 16.87 17.60 -8.58
C HIS A 541 16.41 16.57 -7.57
N THR A 542 17.36 15.96 -6.87
CA THR A 542 17.10 14.92 -5.86
C THR A 542 17.70 15.32 -4.53
N ILE A 543 16.89 15.35 -3.47
CA ILE A 543 17.33 15.50 -2.09
C ILE A 543 17.20 14.15 -1.40
N PHE A 544 18.22 13.75 -0.65
CA PHE A 544 18.30 12.43 -0.05
C PHE A 544 18.62 12.50 1.43
N PHE A 545 17.81 11.82 2.24
CA PHE A 545 18.07 11.58 3.66
C PHE A 545 18.21 10.07 3.85
N GLN A 546 19.31 9.64 4.46
CA GLN A 546 19.53 8.24 4.79
C GLN A 546 20.02 8.12 6.23
N ARG A 547 19.48 7.13 6.93
CA ARG A 547 19.95 6.70 8.23
C ARG A 547 20.15 5.19 8.21
N GLN A 548 21.38 4.79 8.53
CA GLN A 548 21.73 3.41 8.80
C GLN A 548 21.60 3.20 10.31
#